data_AF-A0A0A7LIP9-F1
#
_entry.id   AF-A0A0A7LIP9-F1
#
_cell.length_a   1.000
_cell.length_b   1.000
_cell.length_c   1.000
_cell.angle_alpha   90.00
_cell.angle_beta   90.00
_cell.angle_gamma   90.00
#
_symmetry.space_group_name_H-M   'P 1'
#
loop_
_entity.id
_entity.type
_entity.pdbx_description
1 polymer ?
#
loop_
_entity_poly.entity_id
_entity_poly.type
_entity_poly.pdbx_seq_one_letter_code
_entity_poly.pdbx_strand_id
1 'polypeptide(L)'
;MEKVMLSVLLAVMLGFVLLFVGLFLGVSFYVGREKVSPFECGFDPIGSSRVPFSLRFFLLAVIFVVFDVEIVLLFPVVMMMGSCWMWISSYLALLGFLVLLFGGVVHEWREGSLEWEM
;
A
#
# COMPACT_ATOMS: atom_id res chain seq x y z
N MET A 1 -2.21 25.36 5.79
CA MET A 1 -3.48 24.61 5.86
C MET A 1 -4.38 24.99 4.69
N GLU A 2 -4.85 26.23 4.60
CA GLU A 2 -5.71 26.70 3.50
C GLU A 2 -5.10 26.50 2.10
N LYS A 3 -3.84 26.91 1.89
CA LYS A 3 -3.12 26.71 0.61
C LYS A 3 -2.96 25.24 0.23
N VAL A 4 -2.77 24.37 1.22
CA VAL A 4 -2.60 22.91 1.01
C VAL A 4 -3.94 22.29 0.62
N MET A 5 -5.02 22.69 1.31
CA MET A 5 -6.38 22.26 0.96
C MET A 5 -6.75 22.72 -0.46
N LEU A 6 -6.41 23.96 -0.82
CA LEU A 6 -6.63 24.48 -2.17
C LEU A 6 -5.85 23.70 -3.23
N SER A 7 -4.58 23.36 -2.99
CA SER A 7 -3.79 22.58 -3.94
C SER A 7 -4.33 21.16 -4.15
N VAL A 8 -4.80 20.51 -3.08
CA VAL A 8 -5.42 19.18 -3.18
C VAL A 8 -6.73 19.24 -3.97
N LEU A 9 -7.57 20.25 -3.69
CA LEU A 9 -8.83 20.44 -4.42
C LEU A 9 -8.57 20.68 -5.91
N LEU A 10 -7.61 21.55 -6.25
CA LEU A 10 -7.23 21.81 -7.64
C LEU A 10 -6.73 20.56 -8.36
N ALA A 11 -5.92 19.72 -7.70
CA ALA A 11 -5.42 18.47 -8.28
C ALA A 11 -6.55 17.49 -8.60
N VAL A 12 -7.51 17.32 -7.66
CA VAL A 12 -8.67 16.45 -7.87
C VAL A 12 -9.56 16.97 -9.01
N MET A 13 -9.82 18.28 -9.03
CA MET A 13 -10.62 18.91 -10.09
C MET A 13 -9.96 18.75 -11.46
N LEU A 14 -8.64 18.93 -11.54
CA LEU A 14 -7.89 18.70 -12.77
C LEU A 14 -8.01 17.24 -13.23
N GLY A 15 -7.90 16.27 -12.32
CA GLY A 15 -8.09 14.85 -12.61
C GLY A 15 -9.45 14.55 -13.24
N PHE A 16 -10.53 15.13 -12.70
CA PHE A 16 -11.87 15.00 -13.29
C PHE A 16 -11.98 15.68 -14.65
N VAL A 17 -11.42 16.89 -14.83
CA VAL A 17 -11.45 17.58 -16.13
C VAL A 17 -10.75 16.73 -17.20
N LEU A 18 -9.56 16.19 -16.90
CA LEU A 18 -8.84 15.33 -17.84
C LEU A 18 -9.61 14.03 -18.15
N LEU A 19 -10.26 13.43 -17.15
CA LEU A 19 -11.12 12.27 -17.35
C LEU A 19 -12.31 12.60 -18.26
N PHE A 20 -13.00 13.72 -18.05
CA PHE A 20 -14.13 14.14 -18.90
C PHE A 20 -13.68 14.46 -20.33
N VAL A 21 -12.55 15.14 -20.51
CA VAL A 21 -11.98 15.38 -21.84
C VAL A 21 -11.63 14.06 -22.52
N GLY A 22 -11.02 13.12 -21.81
CA GLY A 22 -10.70 11.79 -22.34
C GLY A 22 -11.94 10.99 -22.74
N LEU A 23 -12.99 10.99 -21.92
CA LEU A 23 -14.26 10.35 -22.24
C LEU A 23 -14.95 11.00 -23.43
N PHE A 24 -14.96 12.34 -23.50
CA PHE A 24 -15.60 13.09 -24.59
C PHE A 24 -14.89 12.88 -25.93
N LEU A 25 -13.55 12.91 -25.95
CA LEU A 25 -12.75 12.61 -27.13
C LEU A 25 -12.80 11.13 -27.52
N GLY A 26 -12.95 10.23 -26.53
CA GLY A 26 -12.98 8.78 -26.71
C GLY A 26 -14.34 8.20 -27.07
N VAL A 27 -15.40 9.02 -27.20
CA VAL A 27 -16.73 8.54 -27.58
C VAL A 27 -16.66 7.88 -28.95
N SER A 28 -17.00 6.59 -28.98
CA SER A 28 -17.13 5.82 -30.21
C SER A 28 -18.54 5.23 -30.26
N PHE A 29 -19.26 5.51 -31.34
CA PHE A 29 -20.65 5.04 -31.52
C PHE A 29 -20.76 3.54 -31.84
N TYR A 30 -19.64 2.89 -32.21
CA TYR A 30 -19.60 1.47 -32.52
C TYR A 30 -18.71 0.73 -31.52
N VAL A 31 -19.33 0.03 -30.59
CA VAL A 31 -18.63 -0.83 -29.62
C VAL A 31 -18.79 -2.27 -30.08
N GLY A 32 -17.78 -2.78 -30.80
CA GLY A 32 -17.72 -4.18 -31.19
C GLY A 32 -17.41 -5.09 -30.01
N ARG A 33 -17.93 -6.33 -30.03
CA ARG A 33 -17.70 -7.35 -28.99
C ARG A 33 -16.21 -7.58 -28.70
N GLU A 34 -15.37 -7.63 -29.74
CA GLU A 34 -13.92 -7.84 -29.61
C GLU A 34 -13.18 -6.68 -28.94
N LYS A 35 -13.77 -5.47 -28.93
CA LYS A 35 -13.19 -4.31 -28.22
C LYS A 35 -13.49 -4.34 -26.72
N VAL A 36 -14.54 -5.07 -26.32
CA VAL A 36 -14.98 -5.20 -24.94
C VAL A 36 -14.61 -6.55 -24.31
N SER A 37 -14.09 -7.50 -25.10
CA SER A 37 -13.57 -8.77 -24.59
C SER A 37 -12.22 -8.56 -23.89
N PRO A 38 -11.89 -9.40 -22.88
CA PRO A 38 -10.57 -9.39 -22.26
C PRO A 38 -9.47 -9.72 -23.27
N PHE A 39 -8.35 -9.01 -23.19
CA PHE A 39 -7.19 -9.27 -24.05
C PHE A 39 -6.33 -10.40 -23.49
N GLU A 40 -6.27 -11.54 -24.17
CA GLU A 40 -5.38 -12.66 -23.86
C GLU A 40 -4.47 -12.96 -25.07
N CYS A 41 -3.65 -11.98 -25.47
CA CYS A 41 -2.70 -12.09 -26.58
C CYS A 41 -3.33 -12.48 -27.94
N GLY A 42 -4.60 -12.12 -28.15
CA GLY A 42 -5.37 -12.44 -29.36
C GLY A 42 -6.13 -13.77 -29.29
N PHE A 43 -6.13 -14.43 -28.14
CA PHE A 43 -6.95 -15.63 -27.87
C PHE A 43 -8.15 -15.29 -26.98
N ASP A 44 -9.16 -16.15 -27.05
CA ASP A 44 -10.28 -16.12 -26.10
C ASP A 44 -9.79 -16.57 -24.73
N PRO A 45 -10.23 -15.91 -23.65
CA PRO A 45 -9.70 -16.19 -22.33
C PRO A 45 -10.06 -17.59 -21.83
N ILE A 46 -9.06 -18.30 -21.30
CA ILE A 46 -9.25 -19.65 -20.76
C ILE A 46 -9.78 -19.54 -19.32
N GLY A 47 -11.08 -19.26 -19.21
CA GLY A 47 -11.78 -19.12 -17.94
C GLY A 47 -11.74 -17.71 -17.37
N SER A 48 -11.95 -17.59 -16.05
CA SER A 48 -11.98 -16.28 -15.38
C SER A 48 -10.59 -15.86 -14.92
N SER A 49 -10.29 -14.56 -14.99
CA SER A 49 -9.09 -13.98 -14.38
C SER A 49 -9.05 -14.05 -12.85
N ARG A 50 -10.18 -14.39 -12.21
CA ARG A 50 -10.31 -14.51 -10.75
C ARG A 50 -9.94 -15.92 -10.27
N VAL A 51 -8.69 -16.31 -10.53
CA VAL A 51 -8.11 -17.55 -10.01
C VAL A 51 -7.46 -17.31 -8.65
N PRO A 52 -7.39 -18.32 -7.76
CA PRO A 52 -6.61 -18.21 -6.54
C PRO A 52 -5.16 -17.86 -6.87
N PHE A 53 -4.70 -16.74 -6.32
CA PHE A 53 -3.34 -16.24 -6.48
C PHE A 53 -2.40 -16.88 -5.45
N SER A 54 -1.09 -16.66 -5.60
CA SER A 54 -0.09 -17.24 -4.70
C SER A 54 -0.30 -16.80 -3.24
N LEU A 55 -0.31 -17.77 -2.33
CA LEU A 55 -0.47 -17.54 -0.89
C LEU A 55 0.69 -16.70 -0.30
N ARG A 56 1.87 -16.71 -0.94
CA ARG A 56 3.03 -15.95 -0.47
C ARG A 56 2.85 -14.44 -0.58
N PHE A 57 2.20 -13.96 -1.64
CA PHE A 57 1.86 -12.54 -1.74
C PHE A 57 0.83 -12.11 -0.70
N PHE A 58 -0.10 -13.00 -0.37
CA PHE A 58 -1.05 -12.76 0.72
C PHE A 58 -0.33 -12.65 2.07
N LEU A 59 0.65 -13.50 2.36
CA LEU A 59 1.46 -13.42 3.58
C LEU A 59 2.22 -12.09 3.68
N LEU A 60 2.84 -11.62 2.59
CA LEU A 60 3.48 -10.30 2.55
C LEU A 60 2.51 -9.17 2.87
N ALA A 61 1.27 -9.22 2.37
CA ALA A 61 0.26 -8.21 2.67
C ALA A 61 -0.15 -8.21 4.15
N VAL A 62 -0.26 -9.40 4.76
CA VAL A 62 -0.56 -9.52 6.20
C VAL A 62 0.58 -8.98 7.05
N ILE A 63 1.83 -9.34 6.74
CA ILE A 63 3.02 -8.84 7.43
C ILE A 63 3.09 -7.31 7.32
N PHE A 64 2.85 -6.76 6.13
CA PHE A 64 2.82 -5.31 5.91
C PHE A 64 1.80 -4.60 6.80
N VAL A 65 0.58 -5.15 6.95
CA VAL A 65 -0.46 -4.57 7.82
C VAL A 65 -0.02 -4.57 9.29
N VAL A 66 0.60 -5.65 9.76
CA VAL A 66 1.10 -5.72 11.14
C VAL A 66 2.21 -4.69 11.36
N PHE A 67 3.16 -4.61 10.44
CA PHE A 67 4.26 -3.65 10.50
C PHE A 67 3.78 -2.18 10.47
N ASP A 68 2.73 -1.85 9.71
CA ASP A 68 2.14 -0.51 9.68
C ASP A 68 1.58 -0.12 11.07
N VAL A 69 0.90 -1.06 11.74
CA VAL A 69 0.42 -0.85 13.12
C VAL A 69 1.57 -0.65 14.10
N GLU A 70 2.67 -1.39 13.94
CA GLU A 70 3.87 -1.23 14.77
C GLU A 70 4.52 0.16 14.62
N ILE A 71 4.55 0.70 13.40
CA ILE A 71 5.03 2.07 13.16
C ILE A 71 4.12 3.10 13.87
N VAL A 72 2.81 2.92 13.80
CA VAL A 72 1.86 3.81 14.50
C VAL A 72 2.10 3.78 16.01
N LEU A 73 2.42 2.62 16.59
CA LEU A 73 2.77 2.49 18.01
C LEU A 73 4.09 3.17 18.37
N LEU A 74 5.02 3.31 17.43
CA LEU A 74 6.30 4.00 17.62
C LEU A 74 6.14 5.54 17.66
N PHE A 75 5.12 6.07 16.99
CA PHE A 75 4.92 7.51 16.81
C PHE A 75 4.86 8.33 18.12
N PRO A 76 4.09 7.94 19.17
CA PRO A 76 4.01 8.72 20.40
C PRO A 76 5.36 8.85 21.10
N VAL A 77 6.21 7.82 21.02
CA VAL A 77 7.53 7.84 21.66
C VAL A 77 8.43 8.83 20.96
N VAL A 78 8.44 8.84 19.62
CA VAL A 78 9.21 9.82 18.82
C VAL A 78 8.78 11.25 19.11
N MET A 79 7.48 11.50 19.26
CA MET A 79 6.98 12.84 19.58
C MET A 79 7.42 13.33 20.97
N MET A 80 7.69 12.41 21.90
CA MET A 80 8.19 12.75 23.25
C MET A 80 9.72 12.88 23.30
N MET A 81 10.45 12.38 22.29
CA MET A 81 11.90 12.50 22.22
C MET A 81 12.32 13.98 22.14
N GLY A 82 13.16 14.41 23.07
CA GLY A 82 13.63 15.80 23.16
C GLY A 82 12.89 16.66 24.17
N SER A 83 11.82 16.15 24.80
CA SER A 83 11.23 16.78 25.98
C SER A 83 12.13 16.57 27.20
N CYS A 84 12.36 17.62 28.00
CA CYS A 84 13.14 17.55 29.25
C CYS A 84 12.58 16.53 30.27
N TRP A 85 11.33 16.11 30.05
CA TRP A 85 10.57 15.17 30.88
C TRP A 85 10.72 13.70 30.48
N MET A 86 11.57 13.36 29.51
CA MET A 86 11.73 11.96 29.11
C MET A 86 12.53 11.18 30.17
N TRP A 87 11.85 10.33 30.93
CA TRP A 87 12.47 9.51 31.97
C TRP A 87 13.33 8.43 31.33
N ILE A 88 14.43 8.03 32.01
CA ILE A 88 15.31 6.93 31.59
C ILE A 88 14.49 5.65 31.26
N SER A 89 13.41 5.40 32.00
CA SER A 89 12.49 4.28 31.75
C SER A 89 11.86 4.29 30.35
N SER A 90 11.52 5.45 29.81
CA SER A 90 10.93 5.56 28.45
C SER A 90 11.95 5.31 27.34
N TYR A 91 13.22 5.66 27.53
CA TYR A 91 14.30 5.29 26.61
C TYR A 91 14.56 3.78 26.61
N LEU A 92 14.56 3.15 27.80
CA LEU A 92 14.68 1.70 27.92
C LEU A 92 13.49 0.97 27.27
N ALA A 93 12.27 1.49 27.45
CA ALA A 93 11.07 0.94 26.80
C ALA A 93 11.16 1.05 25.26
N LEU A 94 11.60 2.18 24.72
CA LEU A 94 11.82 2.36 23.28
C LEU A 94 12.85 1.36 22.74
N LEU A 95 13.99 1.22 23.42
CA LEU A 95 15.03 0.27 23.02
C LEU A 95 14.53 -1.17 23.06
N GLY A 96 13.79 -1.54 24.11
CA GLY A 96 13.17 -2.86 24.21
C GLY A 96 12.17 -3.11 23.07
N PHE A 97 11.34 -2.11 22.74
CA PHE A 97 10.39 -2.20 21.64
C PHE A 97 11.10 -2.34 20.29
N LEU A 98 12.15 -1.56 20.01
CA LEU A 98 12.95 -1.68 18.79
C LEU A 98 13.63 -3.05 18.65
N VAL A 99 14.13 -3.61 19.75
CA VAL A 99 14.70 -4.97 19.75
C VAL A 99 13.64 -6.02 19.44
N LEU A 100 12.43 -5.88 19.97
CA LEU A 100 11.31 -6.78 19.65
C LEU A 100 10.93 -6.70 18.17
N LEU A 101 10.79 -5.50 17.61
CA LEU A 101 10.51 -5.30 16.18
C LEU A 101 11.59 -5.95 15.30
N PHE A 102 12.86 -5.68 15.61
CA PHE A 102 13.97 -6.26 14.86
C PHE A 102 13.99 -7.79 14.98
N GLY A 103 13.72 -8.33 16.17
CA GLY A 103 13.61 -9.77 16.39
C GLY A 103 12.48 -10.41 15.58
N GLY A 104 11.32 -9.74 15.49
CA GLY A 104 10.19 -10.16 14.66
C GLY A 104 10.57 -10.27 13.19
N VAL A 105 11.18 -9.24 12.62
CA VAL A 105 11.64 -9.23 11.22
C VAL A 105 12.67 -10.35 10.96
N VAL A 106 13.62 -10.55 11.88
CA VAL A 106 14.60 -11.65 11.75
C VAL A 106 13.92 -13.01 11.77
N HIS A 107 12.90 -13.20 12.61
CA HIS A 107 12.13 -14.44 12.65
C HIS A 107 11.39 -14.68 11.32
N GLU A 108 10.68 -13.66 10.82
CA GLU A 108 9.97 -13.73 9.54
C GLU A 108 10.88 -14.01 8.35
N TRP A 109 12.09 -13.44 8.35
CA TRP A 109 13.11 -13.76 7.35
C TRP A 109 13.49 -15.23 7.42
N ARG A 110 13.80 -15.75 8.61
CA ARG A 110 14.23 -17.16 8.76
C ARG A 110 13.17 -18.17 8.32
N GLU A 111 11.89 -17.81 8.39
CA GLU A 111 10.79 -18.62 7.88
C GLU A 111 10.60 -18.52 6.35
N GLY A 112 11.41 -17.73 5.65
CA GLY A 112 11.32 -17.55 4.20
C GLY A 112 10.06 -16.81 3.75
N SER A 113 9.32 -16.20 4.69
CA SER A 113 8.07 -15.48 4.38
C SER A 113 8.29 -14.22 3.53
N LEU A 114 9.51 -13.69 3.57
CA LEU A 114 9.96 -12.52 2.81
C LEU A 114 10.65 -12.90 1.47
N GLU A 115 10.91 -14.18 1.23
CA GLU A 115 11.61 -14.63 0.04
C GLU A 115 10.65 -14.85 -1.13
N TRP A 116 11.01 -14.28 -2.27
CA TRP A 116 10.33 -14.54 -3.54
C TRP A 116 11.05 -15.72 -4.21
N GLU A 117 10.43 -16.90 -4.24
CA GLU A 117 10.84 -17.93 -5.20
C GLU A 117 10.12 -17.68 -6.51
N MET A 118 10.89 -17.60 -7.60
CA MET A 118 10.37 -17.55 -8.96
C MET A 118 9.70 -18.87 -9.34
#